data_AF-X6LEZ2-F1
#
_entry.id   AF-X6LEZ2-F1
#
_cell.length_a   1.000
_cell.length_b   1.000
_cell.length_c   1.000
_cell.angle_alpha   90.00
_cell.angle_beta   90.00
_cell.angle_gamma   90.00
#
_symmetry.space_group_name_H-M   'P 1'
#
loop_
_entity.id
_entity.type
_entity.pdbx_description
1 polymer ?
#
loop_
_entity_poly.entity_id
_entity_poly.type
_entity_poly.pdbx_seq_one_letter_code
_entity_poly.pdbx_strand_id
1 'polypeptide(L)'
;MRNLGGYKESEFQKALRTALARAKRIPKNEIPSYMDKYTPMKCVELNLKDLNCRHCMLICKTPSSWQMLLDHNVLQYTNTVYLFESKFAADTTTMTNYDHLHKIINCMEMGKTVVLYNLKGIHECLYDMLNQRYKTNSQGIYIYILYNIYTYIYILNIYGGKKKMVNFIAKLQQTVITMNI
;
A
#
# COMPACT_ATOMS: atom_id res chain seq x y z
N MET A 1 -15.40 5.04 -2.93
CA MET A 1 -15.16 4.15 -1.77
C MET A 1 -13.68 3.87 -1.52
N ARG A 2 -12.86 3.55 -2.54
CA ARG A 2 -11.40 3.29 -2.41
C ARG A 2 -10.62 4.31 -1.56
N ASN A 3 -10.90 5.61 -1.71
CA ASN A 3 -10.14 6.68 -1.04
C ASN A 3 -10.65 7.10 0.35
N LEU A 4 -11.86 6.67 0.73
CA LEU A 4 -12.57 7.15 1.93
C LEU A 4 -12.98 5.97 2.84
N GLY A 5 -12.24 4.86 2.75
CA GLY A 5 -12.42 3.67 3.59
C GLY A 5 -11.60 3.73 4.87
N GLY A 6 -11.81 2.75 5.76
CA GLY A 6 -10.99 2.55 6.97
C GLY A 6 -11.46 3.28 8.22
N TYR A 7 -12.23 4.37 8.07
CA TYR A 7 -12.76 5.14 9.20
C TYR A 7 -14.22 4.78 9.52
N LYS A 8 -14.53 4.41 10.77
CA LYS A 8 -15.83 3.82 11.16
C LYS A 8 -16.74 4.73 11.98
N GLU A 9 -16.31 5.94 12.30
CA GLU A 9 -17.09 6.87 13.12
C GLU A 9 -18.44 7.20 12.46
N SER A 10 -19.51 7.21 13.26
CA SER A 10 -20.88 7.40 12.80
C SER A 10 -21.09 8.75 12.10
N GLU A 11 -20.55 9.83 12.66
CA GLU A 11 -20.69 11.18 12.09
C GLU A 11 -19.98 11.29 10.73
N PHE A 12 -18.77 10.76 10.61
CA PHE A 12 -18.08 10.68 9.32
C PHE A 12 -18.87 9.85 8.30
N GLN A 13 -19.40 8.70 8.69
CA GLN A 13 -20.19 7.85 7.79
C GLN A 13 -21.48 8.55 7.32
N LYS A 14 -22.13 9.33 8.20
CA LYS A 14 -23.31 10.14 7.87
C LYS A 14 -22.96 11.27 6.90
N ALA A 15 -21.85 11.98 7.15
CA ALA A 15 -21.34 13.02 6.27
C ALA A 15 -20.96 12.45 4.89
N LEU A 16 -20.25 11.31 4.86
CA LEU A 16 -19.86 10.61 3.65
C LEU A 16 -21.07 10.21 2.81
N ARG A 17 -22.10 9.59 3.41
CA ARG A 17 -23.34 9.22 2.71
C ARG A 17 -24.02 10.43 2.09
N THR A 18 -24.07 11.54 2.82
CA THR A 18 -24.65 12.79 2.33
C THR A 18 -23.86 13.38 1.15
N ALA A 19 -22.53 13.37 1.24
CA ALA A 19 -21.65 13.83 0.16
C ALA A 19 -21.78 12.94 -1.09
N LEU A 20 -21.84 11.62 -0.90
CA LEU A 20 -22.01 10.66 -2.00
C LEU A 20 -23.36 10.81 -2.72
N ALA A 21 -24.46 10.98 -1.96
CA ALA A 21 -25.78 11.25 -2.53
C ALA A 21 -25.77 12.47 -3.46
N ARG A 22 -25.15 13.56 -3.00
CA ARG A 22 -24.99 14.79 -3.80
C ARG A 22 -24.11 14.57 -5.03
N ALA A 23 -22.93 13.97 -4.84
CA ALA A 23 -21.96 13.79 -5.92
C ALA A 23 -22.43 12.81 -7.01
N LYS A 24 -23.19 11.77 -6.64
CA LYS A 24 -23.69 10.75 -7.57
C LYS A 24 -25.10 11.01 -8.06
N ARG A 25 -25.81 12.00 -7.51
CA ARG A 25 -27.22 12.29 -7.80
C ARG A 25 -28.11 11.07 -7.55
N ILE A 26 -27.81 10.30 -6.51
CA ILE A 26 -28.56 9.11 -6.10
C ILE A 26 -29.35 9.42 -4.82
N PRO A 27 -30.60 8.96 -4.69
CA PRO A 27 -31.38 9.09 -3.46
C PRO A 27 -30.66 8.57 -2.22
N LYS A 28 -30.81 9.25 -1.07
CA LYS A 28 -30.09 8.89 0.17
C LYS A 28 -30.36 7.46 0.65
N ASN A 29 -31.56 6.94 0.40
CA ASN A 29 -31.98 5.58 0.72
C ASN A 29 -31.29 4.50 -0.14
N GLU A 30 -30.81 4.84 -1.34
CA GLU A 30 -30.08 3.91 -2.22
C GLU A 30 -28.57 3.90 -1.99
N ILE A 31 -28.04 4.90 -1.27
CA ILE A 31 -26.60 5.00 -0.97
C ILE A 31 -26.04 3.78 -0.22
N PRO A 32 -26.73 3.19 0.78
CA PRO A 32 -26.25 1.96 1.42
C PRO A 32 -26.00 0.85 0.40
N SER A 33 -26.99 0.55 -0.46
CA SER A 33 -26.85 -0.46 -1.52
C SER A 33 -25.73 -0.12 -2.51
N TYR A 34 -25.56 1.15 -2.84
CA TYR A 34 -24.43 1.61 -3.65
C TYR A 34 -23.07 1.35 -2.97
N MET A 35 -22.95 1.66 -1.68
CA MET A 35 -21.73 1.45 -0.91
C MET A 35 -21.40 -0.03 -0.73
N ASP A 36 -22.41 -0.88 -0.56
CA ASP A 36 -22.25 -2.33 -0.36
C ASP A 36 -21.62 -3.04 -1.58
N LYS A 37 -21.80 -2.49 -2.78
CA LYS A 37 -21.10 -2.95 -4.00
C LYS A 37 -19.57 -2.79 -3.90
N TYR A 38 -19.08 -1.92 -3.02
CA TYR A 38 -17.67 -1.62 -2.82
C TYR A 38 -17.19 -2.11 -1.45
N THR A 39 -17.28 -3.42 -1.23
CA THR A 39 -16.68 -4.07 -0.06
C THR A 39 -15.18 -3.73 0.06
N PRO A 40 -14.58 -3.83 1.26
CA PRO A 40 -13.13 -3.63 1.42
C PRO A 40 -12.31 -4.49 0.46
N MET A 41 -12.73 -5.74 0.28
CA MET A 41 -12.13 -6.67 -0.68
C MET A 41 -12.13 -6.12 -2.11
N LYS A 42 -13.31 -5.65 -2.56
CA LYS A 42 -13.45 -5.06 -3.90
C LYS A 42 -12.63 -3.79 -4.05
N CYS A 43 -12.54 -2.98 -3.01
CA CYS A 43 -11.72 -1.77 -3.02
C CYS A 43 -10.22 -2.09 -3.17
N VAL A 44 -9.72 -3.13 -2.50
CA VAL A 44 -8.33 -3.60 -2.64
C VAL A 44 -8.11 -4.12 -4.06
N GLU A 45 -8.99 -4.99 -4.57
CA GLU A 45 -8.89 -5.50 -5.94
C GLU A 45 -8.82 -4.37 -6.99
N LEU A 46 -9.68 -3.35 -6.84
CA LEU A 46 -9.70 -2.19 -7.74
C LEU A 46 -8.46 -1.31 -7.58
N ASN A 47 -7.87 -1.20 -6.39
CA ASN A 47 -6.56 -0.55 -6.21
C ASN A 47 -5.47 -1.34 -6.94
N LEU A 48 -5.43 -2.67 -6.76
CA LEU A 48 -4.40 -3.50 -7.37
C LEU A 48 -4.38 -3.45 -8.91
N LYS A 49 -5.52 -3.11 -9.53
CA LYS A 49 -5.68 -2.96 -10.98
C LYS A 49 -5.39 -1.54 -11.50
N ASP A 50 -5.30 -0.56 -10.61
CA ASP A 50 -5.16 0.85 -10.97
C ASP A 50 -3.70 1.30 -10.83
N LEU A 51 -3.08 1.63 -11.96
CA LEU A 51 -1.67 2.00 -12.03
C LEU A 51 -1.34 3.34 -11.39
N ASN A 52 -2.33 4.21 -11.20
CA ASN A 52 -2.14 5.56 -10.66
C ASN A 52 -2.64 5.68 -9.22
N CYS A 53 -3.00 4.56 -8.59
CA CYS A 53 -3.53 4.60 -7.25
C CYS A 53 -2.44 4.70 -6.19
N ARG A 54 -2.82 5.18 -5.01
CA ARG A 54 -1.97 5.11 -3.82
C ARG A 54 -1.84 3.67 -3.36
N HIS A 55 -0.71 3.39 -2.71
CA HIS A 55 -0.49 2.14 -2.01
C HIS A 55 -1.60 1.85 -1.00
N CYS A 56 -1.89 0.57 -0.78
CA CYS A 56 -2.94 0.14 0.13
C CYS A 56 -2.38 -0.02 1.54
N MET A 57 -3.05 0.61 2.51
CA MET A 57 -2.89 0.27 3.92
C MET A 57 -4.04 -0.62 4.36
N LEU A 58 -3.72 -1.83 4.84
CA LEU A 58 -4.75 -2.76 5.34
C LEU A 58 -4.83 -2.69 6.85
N ILE A 59 -6.00 -2.26 7.33
CA ILE A 59 -6.34 -2.23 8.75
C ILE A 59 -7.07 -3.53 9.08
N CYS A 60 -6.36 -4.44 9.72
CA CYS A 60 -6.83 -5.78 10.04
C CYS A 60 -6.83 -6.00 11.56
N LYS A 61 -7.87 -6.66 12.09
CA LYS A 61 -7.92 -7.06 13.51
C LYS A 61 -6.84 -8.08 13.85
N THR A 62 -6.58 -9.03 12.95
CA THR A 62 -5.56 -10.07 13.16
C THR A 62 -4.37 -9.90 12.22
N PRO A 63 -3.17 -10.35 12.61
CA PRO A 63 -1.99 -10.46 11.74
C PRO A 63 -2.23 -11.23 10.45
N SER A 64 -3.00 -12.32 10.50
CA SER A 64 -3.24 -13.22 9.38
C SER A 64 -4.32 -12.78 8.39
N SER A 65 -5.07 -11.69 8.66
CA SER A 65 -6.20 -11.33 7.80
C SER A 65 -5.82 -11.00 6.35
N TRP A 66 -4.54 -10.70 6.06
CA TRP A 66 -4.07 -10.51 4.68
C TRP A 66 -4.16 -11.79 3.84
N GLN A 67 -4.15 -12.97 4.47
CA GLN A 67 -4.28 -14.26 3.78
C GLN A 67 -5.62 -14.38 3.04
N MET A 68 -6.66 -13.69 3.52
CA MET A 68 -7.95 -13.63 2.80
C MET A 68 -7.79 -13.08 1.38
N LEU A 69 -6.80 -12.22 1.13
CA LEU A 69 -6.52 -11.70 -0.21
C LEU A 69 -6.00 -12.78 -1.16
N LEU A 70 -5.29 -13.79 -0.64
CA LEU A 70 -4.88 -14.96 -1.39
C LEU A 70 -6.07 -15.89 -1.64
N ASP A 71 -6.83 -16.19 -0.59
CA ASP A 71 -7.97 -17.13 -0.65
C ASP A 71 -9.03 -16.71 -1.70
N HIS A 72 -9.16 -15.41 -1.91
CA HIS A 72 -10.11 -14.83 -2.87
C HIS A 72 -9.44 -14.39 -4.19
N ASN A 73 -8.21 -14.82 -4.46
CA ASN A 73 -7.46 -14.52 -5.69
C ASN A 73 -7.29 -13.02 -6.00
N VAL A 74 -7.30 -12.17 -4.97
CA VAL A 74 -6.99 -10.74 -5.11
C VAL A 74 -5.48 -10.54 -5.20
N LEU A 75 -4.71 -11.33 -4.46
CA LEU A 75 -3.26 -11.47 -4.61
C LEU A 75 -2.92 -12.78 -5.33
N GLN A 76 -1.88 -12.76 -6.15
CA GLN A 76 -1.37 -13.95 -6.84
C GLN A 76 -0.05 -14.39 -6.21
N TYR A 77 0.05 -15.66 -5.80
CA TYR A 77 1.26 -16.23 -5.19
C TYR A 77 2.51 -16.03 -6.06
N THR A 78 2.39 -16.17 -7.38
CA THR A 78 3.52 -16.09 -8.31
C THR A 78 4.05 -14.67 -8.53
N ASN A 79 3.22 -13.65 -8.28
CA ASN A 79 3.54 -12.24 -8.54
C ASN A 79 3.52 -11.37 -7.27
N THR A 80 3.44 -12.01 -6.09
CA THR A 80 3.44 -11.31 -4.79
C THR A 80 4.63 -11.76 -3.96
N VAL A 81 5.37 -10.79 -3.42
CA VAL A 81 6.46 -11.02 -2.49
C VAL A 81 6.03 -10.58 -1.10
N TYR A 82 6.21 -11.45 -0.12
CA TYR A 82 5.86 -11.20 1.28
C TYR A 82 7.13 -10.89 2.06
N LEU A 83 7.21 -9.67 2.60
CA LEU A 83 8.35 -9.23 3.39
C LEU A 83 7.89 -8.94 4.81
N PHE A 84 8.30 -9.83 5.72
CA PHE A 84 7.94 -9.79 7.14
C PHE A 84 9.23 -9.67 7.96
N GLU A 85 9.22 -8.82 8.97
CA GLU A 85 10.31 -8.81 9.97
C GLU A 85 10.30 -10.15 10.71
N SER A 86 11.39 -10.91 10.61
CA SER A 86 11.53 -12.16 11.35
C SER A 86 11.68 -11.87 12.84
N LYS A 87 11.00 -12.66 13.66
CA LYS A 87 11.11 -12.64 15.13
C LYS A 87 11.94 -13.80 15.67
N PHE A 88 12.48 -14.65 14.81
CA PHE A 88 13.31 -15.77 15.23
C PHE A 88 14.73 -15.29 15.53
N ALA A 89 15.24 -15.66 16.71
CA ALA A 89 16.57 -15.24 17.18
C ALA A 89 17.74 -15.73 16.30
N ALA A 90 17.50 -16.75 15.46
CA ALA A 90 18.47 -17.23 14.46
C ALA A 90 18.46 -16.39 13.16
N ASP A 91 17.38 -15.64 12.90
CA ASP A 91 17.19 -14.86 11.68
C ASP A 91 17.66 -13.41 11.83
N THR A 92 17.83 -12.92 13.05
CA THR A 92 18.30 -11.55 13.34
C THR A 92 19.72 -11.29 12.86
N THR A 93 20.49 -12.33 12.57
CA THR A 93 21.85 -12.25 12.00
C THR A 93 21.88 -12.36 10.47
N THR A 94 20.82 -12.84 9.81
CA THR A 94 20.85 -13.21 8.38
C THR A 94 20.16 -12.21 7.45
N MET A 95 19.23 -11.37 7.92
CA MET A 95 18.54 -10.41 7.05
C MET A 95 18.44 -9.02 7.68
N THR A 96 19.22 -8.09 7.14
CA THR A 96 19.31 -6.71 7.60
C THR A 96 18.20 -5.84 7.03
N ASN A 97 18.00 -4.65 7.59
CA ASN A 97 17.12 -3.63 6.99
C ASN A 97 17.53 -3.30 5.55
N TYR A 98 18.82 -3.34 5.25
CA TYR A 98 19.35 -3.15 3.90
C TYR A 98 18.90 -4.25 2.94
N ASP A 99 18.87 -5.51 3.38
CA ASP A 99 18.41 -6.63 2.55
C ASP A 99 16.90 -6.52 2.24
N HIS A 100 16.10 -6.09 3.23
CA HIS A 100 14.68 -5.79 3.01
C HIS A 100 14.51 -4.67 1.97
N LEU A 101 15.30 -3.61 2.08
CA LEU A 101 15.25 -2.48 1.16
C LEU A 101 15.62 -2.88 -0.27
N HIS A 102 16.70 -3.66 -0.43
CA HIS A 102 17.11 -4.19 -1.73
C HIS A 102 16.05 -5.09 -2.36
N LYS A 103 15.44 -5.98 -1.58
CA LYS A 103 14.34 -6.82 -2.07
C LYS A 103 13.16 -5.98 -2.56
N ILE A 104 12.83 -4.89 -1.85
CA ILE A 104 11.78 -3.96 -2.25
C ILE A 104 12.13 -3.29 -3.58
N ILE A 105 13.36 -2.77 -3.74
CA ILE A 105 13.84 -2.14 -4.97
C ILE A 105 13.76 -3.13 -6.14
N ASN A 106 14.27 -4.35 -5.99
CA ASN A 106 14.18 -5.38 -7.03
C ASN A 106 12.72 -5.70 -7.40
N CYS A 107 11.82 -5.74 -6.42
CA CYS A 107 10.39 -5.92 -6.69
C CYS A 107 9.80 -4.75 -7.47
N MET A 108 10.26 -3.52 -7.27
CA MET A 108 9.85 -2.37 -8.08
C MET A 108 10.28 -2.49 -9.53
N GLU A 109 11.55 -2.83 -9.77
CA GLU A 109 12.09 -2.98 -11.12
C GLU A 109 11.36 -4.09 -11.90
N MET A 110 11.08 -5.22 -11.26
CA MET A 110 10.30 -6.31 -11.85
C MET A 110 8.79 -6.01 -11.90
N GLY A 111 8.35 -5.00 -11.14
CA GLY A 111 6.98 -4.67 -10.80
C GLY A 111 6.18 -5.86 -10.29
N LYS A 112 6.67 -6.45 -9.21
CA LYS A 112 5.95 -7.44 -8.39
C LYS A 112 5.17 -6.70 -7.31
N THR A 113 4.06 -7.29 -6.87
CA THR A 113 3.31 -6.78 -5.71
C THR A 113 4.08 -7.12 -4.43
N VAL A 114 4.16 -6.19 -3.49
CA VAL A 114 4.86 -6.42 -2.22
C VAL A 114 3.90 -6.23 -1.06
N VAL A 115 3.81 -7.25 -0.19
CA VAL A 115 3.10 -7.17 1.08
C VAL A 115 4.13 -6.95 2.18
N LEU A 116 4.05 -5.79 2.83
CA LEU A 116 4.94 -5.38 3.91
C LEU A 116 4.23 -5.59 5.25
N TYR A 117 4.87 -6.30 6.19
CA TYR A 117 4.37 -6.44 7.55
C TYR A 117 5.49 -6.23 8.56
N ASN A 118 5.26 -5.30 9.49
CA ASN A 118 6.14 -5.04 10.64
C ASN A 118 7.58 -4.63 10.27
N LEU A 119 7.79 -3.85 9.21
CA LEU A 119 9.13 -3.43 8.76
C LEU A 119 9.48 -2.01 9.27
N LYS A 120 9.60 -1.85 10.61
CA LYS A 120 9.85 -0.54 11.23
C LYS A 120 11.19 0.07 10.82
N GLY A 121 12.22 -0.76 10.67
CA GLY A 121 13.59 -0.33 10.39
C GLY A 121 13.83 0.29 9.00
N ILE A 122 12.87 0.21 8.08
CA ILE A 122 12.98 0.78 6.73
C ILE A 122 11.86 1.77 6.41
N HIS A 123 10.95 2.06 7.35
CA HIS A 123 9.79 2.90 7.09
C HIS A 123 10.19 4.28 6.58
N GLU A 124 11.15 4.92 7.26
CA GLU A 124 11.68 6.23 6.87
C GLU A 124 12.32 6.19 5.46
N CYS A 125 13.00 5.11 5.13
CA CYS A 125 13.63 4.92 3.83
C CYS A 125 12.61 4.87 2.69
N LEU A 126 11.41 4.35 2.97
CA LEU A 126 10.31 4.22 2.01
C LEU A 126 9.41 5.46 1.96
N TYR A 127 9.73 6.54 2.69
CA TYR A 127 8.83 7.69 2.83
C TYR A 127 8.46 8.33 1.48
N ASP A 128 9.46 8.66 0.65
CA ASP A 128 9.20 9.27 -0.67
C ASP A 128 8.44 8.31 -1.59
N MET A 129 8.65 7.00 -1.43
CA MET A 129 7.97 5.94 -2.19
C MET A 129 6.51 5.85 -1.83
N LEU A 130 6.23 5.75 -0.53
CA LEU A 130 4.87 5.68 0.00
C LEU A 130 4.06 6.93 -0.35
N ASN A 131 4.73 8.09 -0.40
CA ASN A 131 4.13 9.37 -0.76
C ASN A 131 4.12 9.67 -2.26
N GLN A 132 4.59 8.74 -3.09
CA GLN A 132 4.60 8.87 -4.55
C GLN A 132 5.38 10.09 -5.06
N ARG A 133 6.46 10.47 -4.36
CA ARG A 133 7.35 11.59 -4.71
C ARG A 133 8.37 11.18 -5.77
N TYR A 134 7.86 10.76 -6.92
CA TYR A 134 8.67 10.39 -8.07
C TYR A 134 9.10 11.65 -8.83
N LYS A 135 10.29 11.59 -9.41
CA LYS A 135 10.76 12.59 -10.38
C LYS A 135 10.86 11.93 -11.76
N THR A 136 10.68 12.71 -12.81
CA THR A 136 10.71 12.22 -14.18
C THR A 136 11.74 13.01 -14.98
N ASN A 137 12.58 12.32 -15.73
CA ASN A 137 13.49 12.92 -16.70
C ASN A 137 13.36 12.20 -18.06
N SER A 138 14.19 12.57 -19.04
CA SER A 138 14.19 11.96 -20.37
C SER A 138 14.52 10.46 -20.36
N GLN A 139 15.07 9.93 -19.27
CA GLN A 139 15.48 8.54 -19.13
C GLN A 139 14.44 7.69 -18.38
N GLY A 140 13.59 8.29 -17.54
CA GLY A 140 12.55 7.54 -16.86
C GLY A 140 12.03 8.21 -15.59
N ILE A 141 11.42 7.40 -14.75
CA ILE A 141 10.83 7.80 -13.47
C ILE A 141 11.73 7.29 -12.34
N TYR A 142 12.26 8.19 -11.53
CA TYR A 142 13.20 7.90 -10.45
C TYR A 142 12.66 8.35 -9.09
N ILE A 143 13.20 7.76 -8.03
CA ILE A 143 12.83 8.03 -6.64
C ILE A 143 14.06 8.06 -5.75
N TYR A 144 14.04 8.83 -4.66
CA TYR A 144 15.09 8.79 -3.66
C TYR A 144 14.69 7.86 -2.52
N ILE A 145 15.62 6.98 -2.14
CA ILE A 145 15.45 6.07 -1.01
C ILE A 145 16.66 6.29 -0.09
N LEU A 146 16.43 6.88 1.08
CA LEU A 146 17.51 7.27 2.00
C LEU A 146 17.73 6.18 3.06
N TYR A 147 18.96 5.68 3.22
CA TYR A 147 19.31 4.69 4.25
C TYR A 147 20.60 5.09 4.98
N ASN A 148 20.47 5.61 6.22
CA ASN A 148 21.55 6.21 7.02
C ASN A 148 22.24 7.42 6.35
N ILE A 149 23.24 8.04 7.04
CA ILE A 149 23.97 9.27 6.64
C ILE A 149 24.60 9.19 5.23
N TYR A 150 24.70 7.98 4.66
CA TYR A 150 25.04 7.77 3.26
C TYR A 150 23.77 7.78 2.39
N THR A 151 23.56 8.88 1.67
CA THR A 151 22.53 9.00 0.63
C THR A 151 22.79 7.98 -0.48
N TYR A 152 22.13 6.83 -0.46
CA TYR A 152 22.06 5.96 -1.63
C TYR A 152 21.00 6.50 -2.59
N ILE A 153 21.42 7.11 -3.69
CA ILE A 153 20.50 7.52 -4.76
C ILE A 153 20.21 6.30 -5.61
N TYR A 154 19.11 5.61 -5.33
CA TYR A 154 18.62 4.56 -6.21
C TYR A 154 17.89 5.19 -7.40
N ILE A 155 18.59 5.36 -8.52
CA ILE A 155 17.99 5.76 -9.79
C ILE A 155 17.27 4.53 -10.36
N LEU A 156 15.99 4.36 -10.01
CA LEU A 156 15.16 3.39 -10.71
C LEU A 156 14.94 3.91 -12.14
N ASN A 157 15.47 3.23 -13.14
CA ASN A 157 15.20 3.56 -14.54
C ASN A 157 14.02 2.70 -15.00
N ILE A 158 12.79 3.20 -14.82
CA ILE A 158 11.59 2.52 -15.34
C ILE A 158 11.52 2.74 -16.87
N TYR A 159 12.40 2.10 -17.63
CA TYR A 159 12.33 2.07 -19.10
C TYR A 159 11.36 0.98 -19.55
N GLY A 160 10.39 1.37 -20.38
CA GLY A 160 9.56 0.44 -21.15
C GLY A 160 8.08 0.54 -20.86
N GLY A 161 7.37 1.33 -21.69
CA GLY A 161 5.95 1.20 -22.02
C GLY A 161 4.98 0.81 -20.90
N LYS A 162 4.28 1.80 -20.32
CA LYS A 162 3.03 1.60 -19.55
C LYS A 162 3.06 0.51 -18.47
N LYS A 163 4.18 0.31 -17.76
CA LYS A 163 4.27 -0.76 -16.75
C LYS A 163 4.81 -0.28 -15.40
N LYS A 164 3.86 -0.34 -14.45
CA LYS A 164 3.99 -0.75 -13.04
C LYS A 164 4.51 0.29 -12.04
N MET A 165 3.59 0.99 -11.40
CA MET A 165 3.76 1.35 -9.99
C MET A 165 3.38 0.13 -9.15
N VAL A 166 4.33 -0.33 -8.32
CA VAL A 166 4.09 -1.43 -7.39
C VAL A 166 2.98 -1.05 -6.43
N ASN A 167 1.96 -1.89 -6.38
CA ASN A 167 0.97 -1.82 -5.33
C ASN A 167 1.57 -2.38 -4.05
N PHE A 168 2.07 -1.50 -3.18
CA PHE A 168 2.42 -1.88 -1.82
C PHE A 168 1.15 -2.08 -1.01
N ILE A 169 1.08 -3.23 -0.35
CA ILE A 169 0.13 -3.48 0.73
C ILE A 169 0.95 -3.41 2.02
N ALA A 170 0.95 -2.27 2.68
CA ALA A 170 1.65 -2.09 3.94
C ALA A 170 0.69 -2.27 5.11
N LYS A 171 1.03 -3.16 6.03
CA LYS A 171 0.48 -3.17 7.39
C LYS A 171 1.58 -2.70 8.35
N LEU A 172 1.51 -1.43 8.72
CA LEU A 172 2.23 -0.88 9.87
C LEU A 172 1.50 -1.31 11.14
N GLN A 173 2.10 -2.20 11.93
CA GLN A 173 1.67 -2.36 13.32
C GLN A 173 2.46 -1.37 14.18
N GLN A 174 1.74 -0.32 14.60
CA GLN A 174 2.15 0.81 15.45
C GLN A 174 3.24 1.72 14.87
N THR A 175 2.79 2.66 14.03
CA THR A 175 2.80 4.07 14.44
C THR A 175 1.42 4.65 14.12
N VAL A 176 0.73 4.95 15.21
CA VAL A 176 -0.34 5.91 15.30
C VAL A 176 0.07 7.19 14.54
N ILE A 177 -0.58 7.51 13.43
CA ILE A 177 -1.13 8.86 13.31
C ILE A 177 -2.63 8.71 13.59
N THR A 178 -2.96 8.60 14.87
CA THR A 178 -4.07 9.41 15.37
C THR A 178 -3.68 10.84 15.05
N MET A 179 -4.44 11.51 14.19
CA MET A 179 -4.74 12.89 14.53
C MET A 179 -5.75 12.79 15.67
N ASN A 180 -5.23 12.83 16.89
CA ASN A 180 -5.97 13.35 18.02
C ASN A 180 -5.88 14.88 17.88
N ILE A 181 -7.06 15.50 17.98
CA ILE A 181 -7.39 16.93 17.80
C ILE A 181 -7.56 17.34 16.34
#